data_AF-Q7MUM3-F1
#
_entry.id   AF-Q7MUM3-F1
#
_cell.length_a   1.000
_cell.length_b   1.000
_cell.length_c   1.000
_cell.angle_alpha   90.00
_cell.angle_beta   90.00
_cell.angle_gamma   90.00
#
_symmetry.space_group_name_H-M   'P 1'
#
loop_
_entity.id
_entity.type
_entity.pdbx_description
1 polymer ?
#
loop_
_entity_poly.entity_id
_entity_poly.type
_entity_poly.pdbx_seq_one_letter_code
_entity_poly.pdbx_strand_id
1 'polypeptide(L)'
;MPTIEEQRQKLIAEQIQKMAGTDAPQVLPRSDEKNGKKSSPADDPVSRQEITMDEYRSLFLSSRTVENRMTFSCDRELLECLRHILNDLRAKTTLSAYIGNILSEHIEQHRELLSKAIEKNRRKTLIP
;
A
#
# COMPACT_ATOMS: atom_id res chain seq x y z
N MET A 1 -34.18 26.83 -16.67
CA MET A 1 -34.07 28.23 -16.23
C MET A 1 -32.59 28.47 -15.93
N PRO A 2 -31.84 29.18 -16.80
CA PRO A 2 -30.42 29.45 -16.55
C PRO A 2 -30.25 30.35 -15.33
N THR A 3 -29.32 29.99 -14.45
CA THR A 3 -29.10 30.67 -13.16
C THR A 3 -28.40 32.02 -13.36
N ILE A 4 -28.70 33.00 -12.49
CA ILE A 4 -28.15 34.37 -12.55
C ILE A 4 -26.62 34.38 -12.66
N GLU A 5 -25.95 33.40 -12.04
CA GLU A 5 -24.50 33.24 -12.07
C GLU A 5 -23.95 32.83 -13.44
N GLU A 6 -24.71 32.02 -14.18
CA GLU A 6 -24.35 31.55 -15.52
C GLU A 6 -24.48 32.68 -16.55
N GLN A 7 -25.50 33.54 -16.37
CA GLN A 7 -25.67 34.75 -17.19
C GLN A 7 -24.55 35.76 -16.95
N ARG A 8 -24.09 35.92 -15.70
CA ARG A 8 -22.94 36.78 -15.37
C ARG A 8 -21.64 36.27 -15.99
N GLN A 9 -21.38 34.95 -15.90
CA GLN A 9 -20.18 34.34 -16.50
C GLN A 9 -20.17 34.48 -18.01
N LYS A 10 -21.34 34.33 -18.65
CA LYS A 10 -21.47 34.51 -20.10
C LYS A 10 -21.22 35.95 -20.53
N LEU A 11 -21.70 36.94 -19.77
CA LEU A 11 -21.47 38.36 -20.06
C LEU A 11 -19.98 38.72 -19.96
N ILE A 12 -19.27 38.17 -18.97
CA ILE A 12 -17.83 38.40 -18.78
C ILE A 12 -17.03 37.78 -19.93
N ALA A 13 -17.33 36.54 -20.31
CA ALA A 13 -16.65 35.87 -21.42
C ALA A 13 -16.83 36.62 -22.74
N GLU A 14 -18.04 37.10 -23.01
CA GLU A 14 -18.35 37.87 -24.23
C GLU A 14 -17.64 39.24 -24.23
N GLN A 15 -17.58 39.93 -23.09
CA GLN A 15 -16.87 41.20 -22.95
C GLN A 15 -15.35 41.04 -23.18
N ILE A 16 -14.76 39.94 -22.69
CA ILE A 16 -13.33 39.63 -22.91
C ILE A 16 -13.09 39.37 -24.40
N GLN A 17 -13.96 38.61 -25.05
CA GLN A 17 -13.82 38.31 -26.49
C GLN A 17 -14.04 39.54 -27.37
N LYS A 18 -14.85 40.50 -26.92
CA LYS A 18 -15.09 41.77 -27.63
C LYS A 18 -13.94 42.77 -27.49
N MET A 19 -13.10 42.65 -26.46
CA MET A 19 -11.92 43.50 -26.24
C MET A 19 -10.61 42.91 -26.82
N ALA A 20 -10.57 41.61 -27.10
CA ALA A 20 -9.42 40.96 -27.72
C ALA A 20 -9.42 41.18 -29.26
N GLY A 21 -8.92 42.34 -29.69
CA GLY A 21 -8.51 42.56 -31.08
C GLY A 21 -7.36 41.62 -31.47
N THR A 22 -7.41 41.14 -32.71
CA THR A 22 -6.43 40.24 -33.35
C THR A 22 -5.00 40.81 -33.34
N ASP A 23 -4.07 40.20 -32.59
CA ASP A 23 -2.66 39.88 -33.00
C ASP A 23 -1.84 39.21 -31.85
N ALA A 24 -1.23 38.06 -32.17
CA ALA A 24 0.00 37.45 -31.61
C ALA A 24 0.18 37.03 -30.11
N PRO A 25 1.17 36.16 -29.78
CA PRO A 25 0.98 35.05 -28.83
C PRO A 25 1.84 35.06 -27.54
N GLN A 26 1.48 34.15 -26.61
CA GLN A 26 2.20 33.60 -25.46
C GLN A 26 2.51 34.51 -24.26
N VAL A 27 1.97 34.17 -23.07
CA VAL A 27 2.73 34.01 -21.80
C VAL A 27 1.84 33.39 -20.71
N LEU A 28 2.26 32.24 -20.17
CA LEU A 28 1.82 31.72 -18.86
C LEU A 28 2.50 32.56 -17.75
N PRO A 29 1.92 32.76 -16.54
CA PRO A 29 2.05 31.75 -15.49
C PRO A 29 0.85 31.63 -14.50
N ARG A 30 0.71 30.42 -13.93
CA ARG A 30 0.37 29.99 -12.53
C ARG A 30 -0.44 30.98 -11.64
N SER A 31 -1.44 30.60 -10.84
CA SER A 31 -1.56 29.43 -9.95
C SER A 31 -2.99 29.30 -9.37
N ASP A 32 -3.29 28.09 -8.89
CA ASP A 32 -4.02 27.76 -7.65
C ASP A 32 -5.56 27.75 -7.53
N GLU A 33 -6.01 26.56 -7.11
CA GLU A 33 -7.12 26.25 -6.19
C GLU A 33 -8.60 26.28 -6.66
N LYS A 34 -9.18 25.09 -6.93
CA LYS A 34 -10.03 24.36 -5.94
C LYS A 34 -10.73 23.11 -6.49
N ASN A 35 -10.54 22.02 -5.74
CA ASN A 35 -11.56 21.11 -5.22
C ASN A 35 -12.41 20.28 -6.22
N GLY A 36 -11.94 19.07 -6.50
CA GLY A 36 -12.71 17.97 -7.09
C GLY A 36 -12.62 16.71 -6.24
N LYS A 37 -13.28 16.70 -5.08
CA LYS A 37 -13.40 15.56 -4.17
C LYS A 37 -14.24 14.46 -4.84
N LYS A 38 -13.58 13.46 -5.46
CA LYS A 38 -14.19 12.17 -5.81
C LYS A 38 -13.60 11.11 -4.91
N SER A 39 -14.31 10.85 -3.82
CA SER A 39 -14.15 9.70 -2.94
C SER A 39 -14.54 8.43 -3.68
N SER A 40 -13.56 7.57 -4.00
CA SER A 40 -13.79 6.14 -4.18
C SER A 40 -13.61 5.44 -2.82
N PRO A 41 -14.58 4.63 -2.36
CA PRO A 41 -14.50 3.90 -1.11
C PRO A 41 -13.86 2.50 -1.32
N ALA A 42 -13.23 1.99 -0.26
CA ALA A 42 -12.65 0.65 -0.10
C ALA A 42 -11.22 0.44 -0.62
N ASP A 43 -10.27 1.15 -0.05
CA ASP A 43 -9.10 0.45 0.51
C ASP A 43 -9.42 0.25 1.99
N ASP A 44 -9.56 -0.99 2.43
CA ASP A 44 -9.36 -1.35 3.83
C ASP A 44 -7.83 -1.42 3.98
N PRO A 45 -7.14 -0.38 4.49
CA PRO A 45 -5.76 -0.58 4.86
C PRO A 45 -5.83 -1.49 6.08
N VAL A 46 -5.54 -2.77 5.92
CA VAL A 46 -4.83 -3.49 6.98
C VAL A 46 -3.66 -2.57 7.28
N SER A 47 -3.79 -1.80 8.35
CA SER A 47 -2.93 -0.67 8.68
C SER A 47 -1.51 -1.20 8.63
N ARG A 48 -0.81 -0.94 7.52
CA ARG A 48 0.55 -1.41 7.33
C ARG A 48 1.34 -0.57 8.31
N GLN A 49 1.56 -1.11 9.51
CA GLN A 49 2.35 -0.44 10.51
C GLN A 49 3.69 -0.13 9.85
N GLU A 50 3.97 1.16 9.70
CA GLU A 50 5.25 1.60 9.19
C GLU A 50 6.29 1.25 10.25
N ILE A 51 6.97 0.12 10.05
CA ILE A 51 8.12 -0.27 10.84
C ILE A 51 9.36 0.40 10.27
N THR A 52 10.23 0.85 11.16
CA THR A 52 11.53 1.38 10.79
C THR A 52 12.44 0.29 10.24
N MET A 53 13.48 0.66 9.50
CA MET A 53 14.46 -0.30 8.99
C MET A 53 15.31 -0.95 10.10
N ASP A 54 15.33 -0.40 11.30
CA ASP A 54 15.98 -1.02 12.46
C ASP A 54 15.10 -2.15 13.02
N GLU A 55 13.82 -1.85 13.26
CA GLU A 55 12.83 -2.83 13.68
C GLU A 55 12.71 -3.98 12.68
N TYR A 56 12.70 -3.68 11.37
CA TYR A 56 12.73 -4.71 10.33
C TYR A 56 13.92 -5.66 10.48
N ARG A 57 15.11 -5.12 10.77
CA ARG A 57 16.32 -5.95 10.95
C ARG A 57 16.20 -6.83 12.18
N SER A 58 15.70 -6.29 13.29
CA SER A 58 15.48 -7.02 14.53
C SER A 58 14.49 -8.17 14.32
N LEU A 59 13.37 -7.92 13.65
CA LEU A 59 12.31 -8.90 13.43
C LEU A 59 12.71 -9.98 12.42
N PHE A 60 13.20 -9.58 11.25
CA PHE A 60 13.33 -10.49 10.11
C PHE A 60 14.77 -10.92 9.82
N LEU A 61 15.76 -10.05 10.06
CA LEU A 61 17.16 -10.33 9.72
C LEU A 61 17.96 -10.89 10.89
N SER A 62 17.32 -11.31 11.97
CA SER A 62 17.97 -11.98 13.09
C SER A 62 18.42 -13.40 12.73
N SER A 63 19.66 -13.75 13.09
CA SER A 63 20.16 -15.10 12.89
C SER A 63 19.49 -16.05 13.89
N ARG A 64 18.90 -17.14 13.40
CA ARG A 64 18.27 -18.18 14.22
C ARG A 64 18.79 -19.55 13.80
N THR A 65 19.23 -20.34 14.77
CA THR A 65 19.54 -21.75 14.56
C THR A 65 18.25 -22.55 14.51
N VAL A 66 17.98 -23.19 13.37
CA VAL A 66 16.85 -24.10 13.21
C VAL A 66 17.36 -25.53 13.33
N GLU A 67 17.00 -26.19 14.41
CA GLU A 67 17.44 -27.57 14.71
C GLU A 67 16.62 -28.60 13.91
N ASN A 68 15.31 -28.39 13.78
CA ASN A 68 14.41 -29.30 13.07
C ASN A 68 13.98 -28.72 11.71
N ARG A 69 14.84 -28.89 10.71
CA ARG A 69 14.62 -28.31 9.36
C ARG A 69 13.58 -29.13 8.59
N MET A 70 12.61 -28.41 8.00
CA MET A 70 11.66 -28.96 7.04
C MET A 70 11.96 -28.45 5.63
N THR A 71 11.58 -29.24 4.62
CA THR A 71 11.64 -28.83 3.21
C THR A 71 10.22 -28.54 2.73
N PHE A 72 10.07 -27.48 1.93
CA PHE A 72 8.80 -27.13 1.30
C PHE A 72 9.06 -26.67 -0.13
N SER A 73 8.05 -26.80 -0.98
CA SER A 73 8.09 -26.26 -2.33
C SER A 73 7.68 -24.79 -2.29
N CYS A 74 8.49 -23.93 -2.92
CA CYS A 74 8.24 -22.50 -3.00
C CYS A 74 8.36 -22.08 -4.46
N ASP A 75 7.65 -21.01 -4.83
CA ASP A 75 7.87 -20.38 -6.12
C ASP A 75 9.34 -19.91 -6.27
N ARG A 76 9.89 -20.12 -7.46
CA ARG A 76 11.29 -19.81 -7.75
C ARG A 76 11.51 -18.30 -7.75
N GLU A 77 10.60 -17.53 -8.32
CA GLU A 77 10.75 -16.06 -8.40
C GLU A 77 10.72 -15.44 -7.01
N LEU A 78 9.79 -15.88 -6.16
CA LEU A 78 9.76 -15.49 -4.75
C LEU A 78 11.07 -15.81 -4.04
N LEU A 79 11.60 -17.03 -4.22
CA LEU A 79 12.84 -17.44 -3.55
C LEU A 79 14.05 -16.60 -3.99
N GLU A 80 14.15 -16.29 -5.29
CA GLU A 80 15.19 -15.40 -5.81
C GLU A 80 15.04 -13.97 -5.29
N CYS A 81 13.81 -13.45 -5.23
CA CYS A 81 13.53 -12.14 -4.63
C CYS A 81 14.04 -12.06 -3.18
N LEU A 82 13.74 -13.07 -2.36
CA LEU A 82 14.21 -13.13 -0.97
C LEU A 82 15.75 -13.20 -0.88
N ARG A 83 16.41 -13.89 -1.82
CA ARG A 83 17.88 -13.90 -1.91
C ARG A 83 18.44 -12.53 -2.26
N HIS A 84 17.88 -11.85 -3.27
CA HIS A 84 18.31 -10.52 -3.67
C HIS A 84 18.20 -9.53 -2.51
N ILE A 85 17.09 -9.53 -1.78
CA ILE A 85 16.90 -8.68 -0.60
C ILE A 85 18.02 -8.89 0.43
N LEU A 86 18.35 -10.13 0.77
CA LEU A 86 19.43 -10.41 1.73
C LEU A 86 20.79 -9.92 1.23
N ASN A 87 21.07 -10.10 -0.06
CA ASN A 87 22.32 -9.66 -0.67
C ASN A 87 22.44 -8.13 -0.69
N ASP A 88 21.39 -7.44 -1.13
CA ASP A 88 21.37 -5.98 -1.26
C ASP A 88 21.46 -5.30 0.11
N LEU A 89 20.81 -5.89 1.14
CA LEU A 89 20.90 -5.43 2.52
C LEU A 89 22.19 -5.85 3.23
N ARG A 90 23.05 -6.64 2.58
CA ARG A 90 24.25 -7.26 3.16
C ARG A 90 23.97 -7.96 4.48
N ALA A 91 22.82 -8.63 4.56
CA ALA A 91 22.37 -9.30 5.76
C ALA A 91 23.28 -10.50 6.06
N LYS A 92 23.65 -10.68 7.33
CA LYS A 92 24.45 -11.83 7.78
C LYS A 92 23.62 -13.10 8.00
N THR A 93 22.32 -13.01 7.79
CA THR A 93 21.35 -14.06 8.10
C THR A 93 21.12 -14.96 6.90
N THR A 94 20.93 -16.26 7.18
CA THR A 94 20.68 -17.24 6.12
C THR A 94 19.28 -17.08 5.52
N LEU A 95 19.12 -17.47 4.25
CA LEU A 95 17.81 -17.48 3.59
C LEU A 95 16.76 -18.28 4.38
N SER A 96 17.15 -19.43 4.91
CA SER A 96 16.26 -20.27 5.73
C SER A 96 15.81 -19.57 7.01
N ALA A 97 16.72 -18.90 7.71
CA ALA A 97 16.37 -18.13 8.91
C ALA A 97 15.48 -16.93 8.56
N TYR A 98 15.77 -16.22 7.47
CA TYR A 98 14.96 -15.09 7.02
C TYR A 98 13.51 -15.49 6.70
N ILE A 99 13.33 -16.57 5.93
CA ILE A 99 12.01 -17.14 5.65
C ILE A 99 11.33 -17.57 6.96
N GLY A 100 12.05 -18.27 7.83
CA GLY A 100 11.51 -18.72 9.11
C GLY A 100 11.04 -17.55 9.98
N ASN A 101 11.78 -16.44 10.00
CA ASN A 101 11.39 -15.25 10.76
C ASN A 101 10.16 -14.58 10.17
N ILE A 102 10.05 -14.45 8.83
CA ILE A 102 8.85 -13.93 8.16
C ILE A 102 7.61 -14.75 8.53
N LEU A 103 7.72 -16.08 8.45
CA LEU A 103 6.62 -16.97 8.79
C LEU A 103 6.27 -16.90 10.28
N SER A 104 7.27 -16.85 11.16
CA SER A 104 7.05 -16.75 12.60
C SER A 104 6.32 -15.46 12.97
N GLU A 105 6.78 -14.34 12.42
CA GLU A 105 6.17 -13.03 12.65
C GLU A 105 4.74 -12.97 12.10
N HIS A 106 4.50 -13.53 10.90
CA HIS A 106 3.15 -13.62 10.34
C HIS A 106 2.20 -14.38 11.28
N ILE A 107 2.63 -15.54 11.80
CA ILE A 107 1.80 -16.32 12.72
C ILE A 107 1.57 -15.57 14.04
N GLU A 108 2.58 -14.89 14.59
CA GLU A 108 2.44 -14.12 15.83
C GLU A 108 1.48 -12.94 15.65
N GLN A 109 1.64 -12.15 14.58
CA GLN A 109 0.79 -11.00 14.25
C GLN A 109 -0.69 -11.39 14.07
N HIS A 110 -0.94 -12.57 13.49
CA HIS A 110 -2.30 -13.03 13.22
C HIS A 110 -2.82 -14.07 14.23
N ARG A 111 -2.10 -14.34 15.32
CA ARG A 111 -2.42 -15.44 16.26
C ARG A 111 -3.85 -15.39 16.76
N GLU A 112 -4.34 -14.20 17.17
CA GLU A 112 -5.71 -14.05 17.68
C GLU A 112 -6.77 -14.26 16.60
N LEU A 113 -6.56 -13.70 15.41
CA LEU A 113 -7.45 -13.84 14.27
C LEU A 113 -7.57 -15.32 13.88
N LEU A 114 -6.43 -15.99 13.75
CA LEU A 114 -6.37 -17.42 13.44
C LEU A 114 -7.03 -18.25 14.54
N SER A 115 -6.76 -17.95 15.83
CA SER A 115 -7.36 -18.66 16.95
C SER A 115 -8.88 -18.56 16.96
N LYS A 116 -9.44 -17.36 16.74
CA LYS A 116 -10.90 -17.14 16.63
C LYS A 116 -11.50 -17.91 15.46
N ALA A 117 -10.84 -17.90 14.30
CA ALA A 117 -11.29 -18.63 13.11
C ALA A 117 -11.29 -20.15 13.34
N ILE A 118 -10.22 -20.69 13.95
CA ILE A 118 -10.10 -22.12 14.30
C ILE A 118 -11.24 -22.53 15.25
N GLU A 119 -11.50 -21.75 16.30
CA GLU A 119 -12.56 -22.07 17.26
C GLU A 119 -13.95 -22.03 16.62
N LYS A 120 -14.22 -21.05 15.74
CA LYS A 120 -15.46 -20.97 14.98
C LYS A 120 -15.66 -22.20 14.09
N ASN A 121 -14.60 -22.68 13.44
CA ASN A 121 -14.67 -23.89 12.62
C ASN A 121 -14.90 -25.14 13.46
N ARG A 122 -14.21 -25.28 14.61
CA ARG A 122 -14.44 -26.40 15.54
C ARG A 122 -15.88 -26.45 16.05
N ARG A 123 -16.45 -25.28 16.40
CA ARG A 123 -17.86 -25.17 16.83
C ARG A 123 -18.85 -25.54 15.72
N LYS A 124 -18.55 -25.22 14.46
CA LYS A 124 -19.38 -25.64 13.31
C LYS A 124 -19.35 -27.14 13.06
N THR A 125 -18.24 -27.82 13.33
CA THR A 125 -18.11 -29.29 13.18
C THR A 125 -18.76 -30.06 14.34
N LEU A 126 -19.13 -29.40 15.45
CA LEU A 126 -19.68 -30.03 16.65
C LEU A 126 -21.22 -30.11 16.70
N ILE A 127 -21.92 -29.74 15.63
CA ILE A 127 -23.39 -29.85 15.56
C ILE A 127 -23.74 -30.91 14.49
N PRO A 128 -24.12 -32.13 14.89
CA PRO A 128 -24.70 -33.14 13.99
C PRO A 128 -26.16 -32.80 13.61
#